data_AF-A0A2V6LYA8-F1
#
_entry.id   AF-A0A2V6LYA8-F1
#
_cell.length_a   1.000
_cell.length_b   1.000
_cell.length_c   1.000
_cell.angle_alpha   90.00
_cell.angle_beta   90.00
_cell.angle_gamma   90.00
#
_symmetry.space_group_name_H-M   'P 1'
#
loop_
_entity.id
_entity.type
_entity.pdbx_description
1 polymer ?
#
loop_
_entity_poly.entity_id
_entity_poly.type
_entity_poly.pdbx_seq_one_letter_code
_entity_poly.pdbx_strand_id
1 'polypeptide(L)'
;MAKRLAGNAAAARDTYETGHDFLLAAIANSGQTQGRVHAMLGQMYAGLGQKELALREAAIAIELEGEDKVLGPAANEALARIEMQLGEKDAALVRVPQLLAAHYHSWFYFVPITPALLRLDPTWEPLRGDPRFQILANAQP
;
A
#
# COMPACT_ATOMS: atom_id res chain seq x y z
N MET A 1 10.65 -4.72 26.70
CA MET A 1 10.46 -3.75 25.59
C MET A 1 9.71 -2.55 26.15
N ALA A 2 10.42 -1.70 26.90
CA ALA A 2 9.81 -0.61 27.66
C ALA A 2 10.67 0.64 27.49
N LYS A 3 10.17 1.62 26.74
CA LYS A 3 10.45 3.05 26.92
C LYS A 3 9.51 3.87 26.04
N ARG A 4 8.24 3.90 26.44
CA ARG A 4 7.40 5.08 26.21
C ARG A 4 7.43 5.88 27.51
N LEU A 5 8.33 6.85 27.59
CA LEU A 5 8.27 7.90 28.60
C LEU A 5 8.09 9.22 27.86
N ALA A 6 7.00 9.90 28.19
CA ALA A 6 6.40 11.05 27.52
C ALA A 6 7.23 12.33 27.64
N GLY A 7 8.50 12.31 27.21
CA GLY A 7 9.41 13.45 27.36
C GLY A 7 10.27 13.79 26.16
N ASN A 8 10.21 13.06 25.04
CA ASN A 8 11.03 13.41 23.88
C ASN A 8 10.40 12.97 22.54
N ALA A 9 9.21 13.49 22.25
CA ALA A 9 8.55 13.26 20.97
C ALA A 9 9.42 13.74 19.79
N ALA A 10 10.21 14.79 19.98
CA ALA A 10 11.16 15.30 18.99
C ALA A 10 12.31 14.31 18.73
N ALA A 11 12.98 13.77 19.76
CA ALA A 11 14.04 12.77 19.52
C ALA A 11 13.50 11.42 19.03
N ALA A 12 12.28 11.04 19.44
CA ALA A 12 11.62 9.85 18.90
C ALA A 12 11.31 10.02 17.39
N ARG A 13 10.94 11.22 16.98
CA ARG A 13 10.72 11.58 15.58
C ARG A 13 12.02 11.64 14.79
N ASP A 14 13.06 12.26 15.33
CA ASP A 14 14.39 12.35 14.71
C ASP A 14 15.05 10.97 14.53
N THR A 15 14.90 10.08 15.52
CA THR A 15 15.34 8.68 15.42
C THR A 15 14.54 7.92 14.37
N TYR A 16 13.24 8.21 14.26
CA TYR A 16 12.39 7.61 13.24
C TYR A 16 12.79 8.07 11.83
N GLU A 17 12.95 9.37 11.62
CA GLU A 17 13.37 9.97 10.34
C GLU A 17 14.75 9.44 9.92
N THR A 18 15.71 9.37 10.85
CA THR A 18 17.03 8.78 10.58
C THR A 18 16.95 7.30 10.22
N GLY A 19 16.15 6.51 10.95
CA GLY A 19 15.96 5.08 10.67
C GLY A 19 15.25 4.83 9.34
N HIS A 20 14.28 5.67 9.01
CA HIS A 20 13.56 5.69 7.75
C HIS A 20 14.50 5.97 6.56
N ASP A 21 15.31 7.03 6.66
CA ASP A 21 16.23 7.42 5.59
C ASP A 21 17.34 6.39 5.40
N PHE A 22 17.83 5.80 6.49
CA PHE A 22 18.77 4.68 6.42
C PHE A 22 18.15 3.47 5.69
N LEU A 23 16.90 3.12 6.00
CA LEU A 23 16.20 2.02 5.34
C LEU A 23 16.01 2.30 3.85
N LEU A 24 15.60 3.50 3.48
CA LEU A 24 15.48 3.90 2.07
C LEU A 24 16.82 3.80 1.34
N ALA A 25 17.90 4.31 1.93
CA ALA A 25 19.23 4.23 1.35
C ALA A 25 19.74 2.79 1.21
N ALA A 26 19.52 1.94 2.22
CA ALA A 26 19.90 0.54 2.17
C ALA A 26 19.14 -0.22 1.05
N ILE A 27 17.87 0.10 0.85
CA ILE A 27 17.03 -0.57 -0.15
C ILE A 27 17.26 -0.03 -1.57
N ALA A 28 17.54 1.26 -1.72
CA ALA A 28 18.00 1.81 -3.00
C ALA A 28 19.24 1.06 -3.53
N ASN A 29 20.12 0.63 -2.61
CA ASN A 29 21.29 -0.20 -2.94
C ASN A 29 20.96 -1.70 -3.13
N SER A 30 19.74 -2.14 -2.83
CA SER A 30 19.31 -3.54 -2.99
C SER A 30 18.69 -3.82 -4.36
N GLY A 31 18.55 -2.82 -5.23
CA GLY A 31 17.89 -2.96 -6.53
C GLY A 31 16.36 -2.98 -6.48
N GLN A 32 15.74 -2.67 -5.33
CA GLN A 32 14.29 -2.41 -5.27
C GLN A 32 14.01 -0.97 -5.66
N THR A 33 12.82 -0.71 -6.21
CA THR A 33 12.41 0.66 -6.53
C THR A 33 12.08 1.42 -5.25
N GLN A 34 12.38 2.73 -5.22
CA GLN A 34 12.10 3.56 -4.05
C GLN A 34 10.60 3.62 -3.77
N GLY A 35 9.76 3.64 -4.80
CA GLY A 35 8.31 3.61 -4.62
C GLY A 35 7.82 2.34 -3.92
N ARG A 36 8.44 1.18 -4.17
CA ARG A 36 8.10 -0.06 -3.46
C ARG A 36 8.37 0.03 -1.97
N VAL A 37 9.43 0.73 -1.57
CA VAL A 37 9.78 0.89 -0.15
C VAL A 37 8.76 1.77 0.56
N HIS A 38 8.43 2.91 -0.03
CA HIS A 38 7.39 3.79 0.49
C HIS A 38 6.03 3.05 0.57
N ALA A 39 5.69 2.21 -0.40
CA ALA A 39 4.51 1.35 -0.31
C ALA A 39 4.54 0.39 0.90
N MET A 40 5.70 -0.24 1.20
CA MET A 40 5.84 -1.11 2.38
C MET A 40 5.72 -0.32 3.69
N LEU A 41 6.34 0.87 3.77
CA LEU A 41 6.22 1.76 4.93
C LEU A 41 4.77 2.19 5.15
N GLY A 42 4.06 2.54 4.08
CA GLY A 42 2.65 2.87 4.13
C GLY A 42 1.79 1.73 4.69
N GLN A 43 2.06 0.49 4.31
CA GLN A 43 1.39 -0.70 4.85
C GLN A 43 1.68 -0.88 6.35
N MET A 44 2.93 -0.69 6.78
CA MET A 44 3.30 -0.80 8.19
C MET A 44 2.58 0.26 9.03
N TYR A 45 2.53 1.50 8.55
CA TYR A 45 1.81 2.57 9.23
C TYR A 45 0.31 2.35 9.28
N ALA A 46 -0.29 1.84 8.21
CA ALA A 46 -1.71 1.50 8.18
C ALA A 46 -2.04 0.43 9.24
N GLY A 47 -1.23 -0.61 9.37
CA GLY A 47 -1.37 -1.64 10.40
C GLY A 47 -1.20 -1.12 11.83
N LEU A 48 -0.49 0.00 12.02
CA LEU A 48 -0.37 0.71 13.31
C LEU A 48 -1.49 1.73 13.55
N GLY A 49 -2.43 1.89 12.60
CA GLY A 49 -3.48 2.90 12.65
C GLY A 49 -2.99 4.34 12.44
N GLN A 50 -1.76 4.53 11.95
CA GLN A 50 -1.17 5.84 11.69
C GLN A 50 -1.54 6.33 10.29
N LYS A 51 -2.82 6.69 10.12
CA LYS A 51 -3.43 7.02 8.82
C LYS A 51 -2.66 8.07 8.01
N GLU A 52 -2.29 9.18 8.63
CA GLU A 52 -1.64 10.29 7.93
C GLU A 52 -0.26 9.91 7.39
N LEU A 53 0.48 9.12 8.15
CA LEU A 53 1.78 8.60 7.73
C LEU A 53 1.60 7.55 6.63
N ALA A 54 0.65 6.64 6.79
CA ALA A 54 0.35 5.63 5.78
C ALA A 54 0.01 6.24 4.40
N LEU A 55 -0.86 7.25 4.38
CA LEU A 55 -1.26 7.93 3.15
C LEU A 55 -0.14 8.81 2.57
N ARG A 56 0.71 9.41 3.42
CA ARG A 56 1.91 10.12 2.97
C ARG A 56 2.84 9.19 2.19
N GLU A 57 3.18 8.04 2.77
CA GLU A 57 4.08 7.09 2.13
C GLU A 57 3.48 6.53 0.82
N ALA A 58 2.17 6.26 0.81
CA ALA A 58 1.49 5.85 -0.42
C ALA A 58 1.54 6.94 -1.51
N ALA A 59 1.39 8.22 -1.14
CA ALA A 59 1.48 9.33 -2.08
C ALA A 59 2.90 9.46 -2.67
N ILE A 60 3.94 9.29 -1.85
CA ILE A 60 5.33 9.29 -2.33
C ILE A 60 5.57 8.12 -3.30
N ALA A 61 5.04 6.93 -3.00
CA ALA A 61 5.16 5.79 -3.92
C ALA A 61 4.52 6.07 -5.29
N ILE A 62 3.39 6.78 -5.32
CA ILE A 62 2.71 7.21 -6.56
C ILE A 62 3.49 8.33 -7.25
N GLU A 63 4.05 9.29 -6.52
CA GLU A 63 4.87 10.35 -7.10
C GLU A 63 6.11 9.79 -7.81
N LEU A 64 6.75 8.78 -7.21
CA LEU A 64 7.96 8.16 -7.75
C LEU A 64 7.69 7.28 -8.98
N GLU A 65 6.60 6.50 -8.98
CA GLU A 65 6.39 5.43 -9.97
C GLU A 65 5.13 5.61 -10.82
N GLY A 66 4.29 6.60 -10.53
CA GLY A 66 2.93 6.72 -11.07
C GLY A 66 2.84 6.91 -12.58
N GLU A 67 3.88 7.46 -13.20
CA GLU A 67 3.97 7.62 -14.66
C GLU A 67 4.47 6.35 -15.37
N ASP A 68 5.08 5.42 -14.63
CA ASP A 68 5.56 4.15 -15.18
C ASP A 68 4.39 3.20 -15.46
N LYS A 69 4.34 2.64 -16.67
CA LYS A 69 3.23 1.78 -17.10
C LYS A 69 3.19 0.43 -16.38
N VAL A 70 4.31 -0.03 -15.84
CA VAL A 70 4.47 -1.32 -15.16
C VAL A 70 4.46 -1.16 -13.65
N LEU A 71 5.03 -0.08 -13.11
CA LEU A 71 5.17 0.16 -11.67
C LEU A 71 4.08 1.11 -11.13
N GLY A 72 3.54 2.02 -11.93
CA GLY A 72 2.47 2.93 -11.53
C GLY A 72 1.20 2.22 -11.04
N PRO A 73 0.72 1.15 -11.72
CA PRO A 73 -0.38 0.35 -11.19
C PRO A 73 -0.01 -0.38 -9.88
N ALA A 74 1.26 -0.78 -9.68
CA ALA A 74 1.70 -1.39 -8.43
C ALA A 74 1.66 -0.40 -7.25
N ALA A 75 2.03 0.86 -7.49
CA ALA A 75 1.88 1.94 -6.51
C ALA A 75 0.40 2.21 -6.18
N ASN A 76 -0.48 2.17 -7.17
CA ASN A 76 -1.92 2.29 -6.95
C ASN A 76 -2.52 1.07 -6.21
N GLU A 77 -2.01 -0.14 -6.45
CA GLU A 77 -2.36 -1.33 -5.67
C GLU A 77 -1.96 -1.15 -4.20
N ALA A 78 -0.76 -0.63 -3.93
CA ALA A 78 -0.31 -0.35 -2.57
C ALA A 78 -1.27 0.59 -1.83
N LEU A 79 -1.69 1.68 -2.49
CA LEU A 79 -2.65 2.62 -1.92
C LEU A 79 -4.01 1.97 -1.68
N ALA A 80 -4.54 1.20 -2.62
CA ALA A 80 -5.81 0.48 -2.43
C ALA A 80 -5.76 -0.46 -1.21
N ARG A 81 -4.65 -1.18 -1.02
CA ARG A 81 -4.44 -2.06 0.14
C ARG A 81 -4.30 -1.26 1.45
N ILE A 82 -3.64 -0.10 1.42
CA ILE A 82 -3.53 0.81 2.58
C ILE A 82 -4.91 1.34 2.97
N GLU A 83 -5.69 1.80 1.99
CA GLU A 83 -7.08 2.25 2.18
C GLU A 83 -7.93 1.14 2.81
N MET A 84 -7.79 -0.11 2.36
CA MET A 84 -8.46 -1.25 2.96
C MET A 84 -8.08 -1.49 4.42
N GLN A 85 -6.79 -1.41 4.78
CA GLN A 85 -6.35 -1.55 6.17
C GLN A 85 -6.88 -0.43 7.07
N LEU A 86 -7.02 0.77 6.53
CA LEU A 86 -7.56 1.93 7.23
C LEU A 86 -9.10 1.97 7.28
N GLY A 87 -9.77 1.01 6.63
CA GLY A 87 -11.24 0.95 6.55
C GLY A 87 -11.86 1.89 5.50
N GLU A 88 -11.06 2.50 4.63
CA GLU A 88 -11.48 3.41 3.56
C GLU A 88 -11.98 2.65 2.33
N LYS A 89 -13.02 1.84 2.54
CA LYS A 89 -13.56 0.87 1.57
C LYS A 89 -13.94 1.48 0.23
N ASP A 90 -14.62 2.64 0.26
CA ASP A 90 -15.06 3.32 -0.95
C ASP A 90 -13.88 3.84 -1.79
N ALA A 91 -12.84 4.35 -1.14
CA ALA A 91 -11.63 4.81 -1.83
C ALA A 91 -10.92 3.63 -2.52
N ALA A 92 -10.79 2.50 -1.82
CA ALA A 92 -10.20 1.30 -2.41
C ALA A 92 -11.03 0.79 -3.60
N LEU A 93 -12.36 0.78 -3.50
CA LEU A 93 -13.26 0.35 -4.57
C LEU A 93 -13.16 1.19 -5.84
N VAL A 94 -12.80 2.48 -5.73
CA VAL A 94 -12.58 3.35 -6.90
C VAL A 94 -11.39 2.89 -7.73
N ARG A 95 -10.41 2.19 -7.13
CA ARG A 95 -9.14 1.78 -7.77
C ARG A 95 -9.15 0.35 -8.33
N VAL A 96 -9.92 -0.55 -7.71
CA VAL A 96 -9.93 -1.98 -8.07
C VAL A 96 -10.25 -2.21 -9.56
N PRO A 97 -11.23 -1.52 -10.20
CA PRO A 97 -11.51 -1.72 -11.62
C PRO A 97 -10.33 -1.42 -12.54
N GLN A 98 -9.58 -0.35 -12.28
CA GLN A 98 -8.43 0.05 -13.08
C GLN A 98 -7.29 -0.94 -12.89
N LEU A 99 -7.09 -1.46 -11.67
CA LEU A 99 -6.08 -2.47 -11.38
C LEU A 99 -6.38 -3.81 -12.07
N LEU A 100 -7.66 -4.22 -12.11
CA LEU A 100 -8.09 -5.43 -12.84
C LEU A 100 -7.89 -5.32 -14.36
N ALA A 101 -7.93 -4.11 -14.91
CA ALA A 101 -7.72 -3.85 -16.34
C ALA A 101 -6.24 -3.64 -16.71
N ALA A 102 -5.37 -3.42 -15.73
CA ALA A 102 -3.98 -3.06 -15.96
C ALA A 102 -3.06 -4.29 -16.09
N HIS A 103 -2.05 -4.18 -16.96
CA HIS A 103 -0.93 -5.13 -17.01
C HIS A 103 0.22 -4.54 -16.22
N TYR A 104 0.64 -5.19 -15.14
CA TYR A 104 1.66 -4.63 -14.24
C TYR A 104 2.36 -5.71 -13.42
N HIS A 105 3.43 -5.33 -12.70
CA HIS A 105 4.08 -6.23 -11.75
C HIS A 105 3.65 -5.86 -10.34
N SER A 106 2.86 -6.72 -9.69
CA SER A 106 2.45 -6.47 -8.32
C SER A 106 3.66 -6.51 -7.38
N TRP A 107 3.67 -5.62 -6.38
CA TRP A 107 4.65 -5.66 -5.29
C TRP A 107 4.26 -6.63 -4.17
N PHE A 108 3.00 -7.09 -4.16
CA PHE A 108 2.37 -7.89 -3.11
C PHE A 108 2.03 -9.32 -3.55
N TYR A 109 1.85 -9.51 -4.85
CA TYR A 109 1.52 -10.79 -5.47
C TYR A 109 2.54 -11.16 -6.55
N PHE A 110 2.50 -12.43 -6.97
CA PHE A 110 3.28 -12.88 -8.12
C PHE A 110 2.68 -12.42 -9.47
N VAL A 111 1.41 -11.99 -9.48
CA VAL A 111 0.65 -11.55 -10.66
C VAL A 111 -0.14 -10.27 -10.34
N PRO A 112 -0.60 -9.51 -11.34
CA PRO A 112 -1.61 -8.47 -11.14
C PRO A 112 -2.79 -8.93 -10.28
N ILE A 113 -3.50 -7.97 -9.68
CA ILE A 113 -4.76 -8.28 -9.03
C ILE A 113 -5.70 -8.99 -10.01
N THR A 114 -6.38 -10.03 -9.54
CA THR A 114 -7.34 -10.80 -10.33
C THR A 114 -8.64 -10.95 -9.56
N PRO A 115 -9.77 -11.26 -10.24
CA PRO A 115 -11.02 -11.58 -9.55
C PRO A 115 -10.85 -12.72 -8.53
N ALA A 116 -9.97 -13.69 -8.81
CA ALA A 116 -9.65 -14.75 -7.86
C ALA A 116 -8.95 -14.23 -6.60
N LEU A 117 -7.98 -13.31 -6.73
CA LEU A 117 -7.31 -12.69 -5.57
C LEU A 117 -8.28 -11.84 -4.74
N LEU A 118 -9.23 -11.14 -5.37
CA LEU A 118 -10.29 -10.42 -4.65
C LEU A 118 -11.13 -11.35 -3.75
N ARG A 119 -11.36 -12.59 -4.19
CA ARG A 119 -12.11 -13.59 -3.41
C ARG A 119 -11.27 -14.29 -2.34
N LEU A 120 -9.95 -14.41 -2.52
CA LEU A 120 -9.10 -15.26 -1.70
C LEU A 120 -8.28 -14.47 -0.66
N ASP A 121 -7.79 -13.28 -0.99
CA ASP A 121 -6.97 -12.50 -0.08
C ASP A 121 -7.84 -11.84 1.03
N PRO A 122 -7.52 -12.05 2.32
CA PRO A 122 -8.23 -11.43 3.45
C PRO A 122 -8.23 -9.89 3.45
N THR A 123 -7.27 -9.25 2.76
CA THR A 123 -7.21 -7.79 2.61
C THR A 123 -8.52 -7.21 2.08
N TRP A 124 -9.20 -7.97 1.20
CA TRP A 124 -10.44 -7.57 0.57
C TRP A 124 -11.70 -8.11 1.27
N GLU A 125 -11.54 -8.90 2.34
CA GLU A 125 -12.67 -9.44 3.13
C GLU A 125 -13.72 -8.37 3.47
N PRO A 126 -13.35 -7.15 3.93
CA PRO A 126 -14.33 -6.16 4.33
C PRO A 126 -15.23 -5.64 3.18
N LEU A 127 -14.89 -5.93 1.92
CA LEU A 127 -15.67 -5.57 0.73
C LEU A 127 -16.57 -6.71 0.23
N ARG A 128 -16.47 -7.94 0.74
CA ARG A 128 -17.20 -9.10 0.15
C ARG A 128 -18.72 -8.99 0.23
N GLY A 129 -19.24 -8.18 1.15
CA GLY A 129 -20.67 -7.85 1.23
C GLY A 129 -21.13 -6.73 0.30
N ASP A 130 -20.23 -6.01 -0.37
CA ASP A 130 -20.57 -4.90 -1.26
C ASP A 130 -20.94 -5.43 -2.67
N PRO A 131 -22.13 -5.10 -3.21
CA PRO A 131 -22.52 -5.53 -4.55
C PRO A 131 -21.56 -5.09 -5.66
N ARG A 132 -20.96 -3.89 -5.54
CA ARG A 132 -19.98 -3.38 -6.51
C ARG A 132 -18.74 -4.26 -6.53
N PHE A 133 -18.28 -4.69 -5.35
CA PHE A 133 -17.15 -5.59 -5.22
C PHE A 133 -17.45 -6.98 -5.80
N GLN A 134 -18.64 -7.51 -5.53
CA GLN A 134 -19.05 -8.84 -6.00
C GLN A 134 -19.06 -8.93 -7.53
N ILE A 135 -19.43 -7.85 -8.23
CA ILE A 135 -19.35 -7.79 -9.70
C ILE A 135 -17.90 -7.97 -10.16
N LEU A 136 -16.96 -7.23 -9.56
CA LEU A 136 -15.54 -7.28 -9.92
C LEU A 136 -14.92 -8.65 -9.56
N ALA A 137 -15.26 -9.19 -8.39
CA ALA A 137 -14.74 -10.45 -7.89
C ALA A 137 -15.28 -11.67 -8.64
N ASN A 138 -16.41 -11.55 -9.37
CA ASN A 138 -17.02 -12.62 -10.15
C ASN A 138 -16.85 -12.46 -11.66
N ALA A 139 -16.13 -11.42 -12.11
CA ALA A 139 -15.79 -11.27 -13.52
C ALA A 139 -15.02 -12.50 -14.02
N GLN A 140 -15.45 -13.04 -15.17
CA GLN A 140 -14.67 -14.05 -15.89
C GLN A 140 -13.55 -13.37 -16.68
N PRO A 141 -12.39 -14.02 -16.83
CA PRO A 141 -11.28 -13.50 -17.63
C PRO A 141 -11.63 -13.34 -19.10
#